data_AF-A0A1W7R955-F1
#
_entry.id   AF-A0A1W7R955-F1
#
_cell.length_a   1.000
_cell.length_b   1.000
_cell.length_c   1.000
_cell.angle_alpha   90.00
_cell.angle_beta   90.00
_cell.angle_gamma   90.00
#
_symmetry.space_group_name_H-M   'P 1'
#
loop_
_entity.id
_entity.type
_entity.pdbx_description
1 polymer ?
#
loop_
_entity_poly.entity_id
_entity_poly.type
_entity_poly.pdbx_seq_one_letter_code
_entity_poly.pdbx_strand_id
1 'polypeptide(L)'
;MKLLVLFTAAAFVVVVAGQLVQDPLCHAPDDVVNAYLRCMHQKYQPAFGKAMTCSQYLGVQKQSDFIQYSCGKLRATSEQESQYGSCLSRNIDPSIALSEEDLSRVVESCRESALNSQ
;
A
#
# COMPACT_ATOMS: atom_id res chain seq x y z
N MET A 1 -5.35 -27.35 -17.71
CA MET A 1 -5.27 -25.91 -17.36
C MET A 1 -6.05 -25.63 -16.07
N LYS A 2 -5.45 -25.86 -14.90
CA LYS A 2 -6.04 -25.53 -13.59
C LYS A 2 -4.89 -25.29 -12.61
N LEU A 3 -4.20 -24.15 -12.72
CA LEU A 3 -3.12 -23.76 -11.79
C LEU A 3 -2.70 -22.29 -11.97
N LEU A 4 -3.67 -21.38 -12.12
CA LEU A 4 -3.38 -19.97 -12.42
C LEU A 4 -4.16 -18.96 -11.55
N VAL A 5 -4.70 -19.38 -10.41
CA VAL A 5 -5.55 -18.52 -9.56
C VAL A 5 -4.98 -18.33 -8.14
N LEU A 6 -3.83 -18.94 -7.80
CA LEU A 6 -3.29 -18.91 -6.43
C LEU A 6 -2.11 -17.95 -6.20
N PHE A 7 -1.70 -17.16 -7.19
CA PHE A 7 -0.57 -16.22 -7.08
C PHE A 7 -0.94 -14.74 -7.08
N THR A 8 -2.22 -14.38 -7.15
CA THR A 8 -2.68 -13.00 -7.33
C THR A 8 -2.92 -12.21 -6.04
N ALA A 9 -2.75 -12.80 -4.84
CA ALA A 9 -2.92 -12.04 -3.59
C ALA A 9 -1.65 -11.32 -3.13
N ALA A 10 -0.45 -11.85 -3.46
CA ALA A 10 0.82 -11.29 -2.99
C ALA A 10 1.42 -10.21 -3.92
N ALA A 11 1.03 -10.20 -5.19
CA ALA A 11 1.56 -9.25 -6.17
C ALA A 11 0.88 -7.87 -6.13
N PHE A 12 -0.35 -7.76 -5.62
CA PHE A 12 -1.10 -6.51 -5.74
C PHE A 12 -0.59 -5.36 -4.88
N VAL A 13 0.26 -5.63 -3.87
CA VAL A 13 0.92 -4.54 -3.14
C VAL A 13 2.13 -3.99 -3.92
N VAL A 14 2.62 -4.72 -4.93
CA VAL A 14 3.71 -4.28 -5.82
C VAL A 14 3.17 -3.66 -7.13
N VAL A 15 1.98 -4.05 -7.59
CA VAL A 15 1.45 -3.59 -8.89
C VAL A 15 0.98 -2.13 -8.88
N VAL A 16 0.69 -1.52 -7.72
CA VAL A 16 0.39 -0.07 -7.67
C VAL A 16 1.66 0.80 -7.73
N ALA A 17 2.86 0.22 -7.52
CA ALA A 17 4.11 0.99 -7.52
C ALA A 17 4.48 1.57 -8.90
N GLY A 18 3.92 1.04 -9.99
CA GLY A 18 4.18 1.51 -11.35
C GLY A 18 3.31 2.69 -11.81
N GLN A 19 2.13 2.89 -11.22
CA GLN A 19 1.18 3.94 -11.61
C GLN A 19 1.26 5.20 -10.73
N LEU A 20 1.95 5.11 -9.59
CA LEU A 20 2.02 6.21 -8.62
C LEU A 20 3.06 7.28 -8.96
N VAL A 21 3.98 7.09 -9.91
CA VAL A 21 5.00 8.12 -10.20
C VAL A 21 4.39 9.48 -10.59
N GLN A 22 3.15 9.48 -11.11
CA GLN A 22 2.38 10.70 -11.43
C GLN A 22 1.22 10.98 -10.48
N ASP A 23 1.05 10.21 -9.39
CA ASP A 23 -0.04 10.45 -8.44
C ASP A 23 0.23 11.73 -7.63
N PRO A 24 -0.76 12.63 -7.48
CA PRO A 24 -0.60 13.85 -6.70
C PRO A 24 -0.10 13.61 -5.27
N LEU A 25 -0.42 12.46 -4.64
CA LEU A 25 0.07 12.10 -3.31
C LEU A 25 1.60 11.99 -3.25
N CYS A 26 2.25 11.68 -4.37
CA CYS A 26 3.70 11.58 -4.43
C CYS A 26 4.40 12.93 -4.30
N HIS A 27 3.71 14.03 -4.57
CA HIS A 27 4.22 15.39 -4.46
C HIS A 27 3.53 16.21 -3.38
N ALA A 28 2.57 15.61 -2.68
CA ALA A 28 1.81 16.27 -1.64
C ALA A 28 2.68 16.48 -0.37
N PRO A 29 2.37 17.50 0.45
CA PRO A 29 3.03 17.67 1.73
C PRO A 29 2.63 16.57 2.73
N ASP A 30 3.44 16.40 3.78
CA ASP A 30 3.30 15.29 4.73
C ASP A 30 1.93 15.25 5.43
N ASP A 31 1.27 16.39 5.66
CA ASP A 31 -0.06 16.46 6.27
C ASP A 31 -1.14 15.81 5.41
N VAL A 32 -1.11 16.04 4.09
CA VAL A 32 -2.00 15.39 3.11
C VAL A 32 -1.72 13.89 3.06
N VAL A 33 -0.44 13.51 2.99
CA VAL A 33 -0.04 12.10 2.98
C VAL A 33 -0.51 11.39 4.25
N ASN A 34 -0.36 12.02 5.41
CA ASN A 34 -0.82 11.48 6.68
C ASN A 34 -2.36 11.40 6.76
N ALA A 35 -3.09 12.35 6.17
CA ALA A 35 -4.54 12.29 6.06
C ALA A 35 -4.98 11.10 5.20
N TYR A 36 -4.32 10.87 4.06
CA TYR A 36 -4.56 9.69 3.22
C TYR A 36 -4.31 8.39 3.99
N LEU A 37 -3.15 8.26 4.63
CA LEU A 37 -2.77 7.04 5.37
C LEU A 37 -3.73 6.77 6.53
N ARG A 38 -4.22 7.82 7.21
CA ARG A 38 -5.24 7.69 8.26
C ARG A 38 -6.56 7.19 7.70
N CYS A 39 -7.00 7.71 6.56
CA CYS A 39 -8.20 7.24 5.88
C CYS A 39 -8.08 5.76 5.48
N MET A 40 -6.95 5.38 4.87
CA MET A 40 -6.67 3.98 4.51
C MET A 40 -6.69 3.07 5.74
N HIS A 41 -6.08 3.53 6.83
CA HIS A 41 -6.08 2.79 8.09
C HIS A 41 -7.48 2.62 8.68
N GLN A 42 -8.40 3.56 8.48
CA GLN A 42 -9.78 3.43 8.96
C GLN A 42 -10.64 2.54 8.04
N LYS A 43 -10.51 2.70 6.72
CA LYS A 43 -11.37 2.03 5.73
C LYS A 43 -10.90 0.64 5.32
N TYR A 44 -9.62 0.32 5.52
CA TYR A 44 -9.04 -0.97 5.13
C TYR A 44 -8.39 -1.71 6.32
N GLN A 45 -8.99 -1.59 7.50
CA GLN A 45 -8.59 -2.38 8.66
C GLN A 45 -9.13 -3.82 8.59
N PRO A 46 -8.41 -4.82 9.11
CA PRO A 46 -7.07 -4.73 9.70
C PRO A 46 -5.93 -4.87 8.69
N ALA A 47 -6.21 -5.22 7.44
CA ALA A 47 -5.21 -5.57 6.44
C ALA A 47 -4.18 -4.45 6.19
N PHE A 48 -4.62 -3.19 6.07
CA PHE A 48 -3.71 -2.06 5.86
C PHE A 48 -2.73 -1.84 7.02
N GLY A 49 -3.19 -1.96 8.27
CA GLY A 49 -2.33 -1.85 9.45
C GLY A 49 -1.24 -2.93 9.48
N LYS A 50 -1.57 -4.15 9.05
CA LYS A 50 -0.58 -5.24 8.91
C LYS A 50 0.40 -4.97 7.77
N ALA A 51 -0.06 -4.46 6.63
CA ALA A 51 0.82 -4.06 5.53
C ALA A 51 1.79 -2.96 5.96
N MET A 52 1.30 -1.95 6.69
CA MET A 52 2.13 -0.89 7.29
C MET A 52 3.13 -1.43 8.33
N THR A 53 2.78 -2.46 9.08
CA THR A 53 3.73 -3.11 9.99
C THR A 53 4.83 -3.83 9.21
N CYS A 54 4.48 -4.53 8.13
CA CYS A 54 5.43 -5.20 7.27
C CYS A 54 6.36 -4.23 6.51
N SER A 55 5.92 -2.99 6.23
CA SER A 55 6.71 -2.04 5.45
C SER A 55 8.04 -1.65 6.13
N GLN A 56 8.22 -1.91 7.43
CA GLN A 56 9.52 -1.79 8.11
C GLN A 56 10.66 -2.53 7.40
N TYR A 57 10.36 -3.64 6.72
CA TYR A 57 11.34 -4.40 5.93
C TYR A 57 11.82 -3.65 4.68
N LEU A 58 11.05 -2.69 4.19
CA LEU A 58 11.38 -1.84 3.04
C LEU A 58 12.28 -0.65 3.42
N GLY A 59 12.73 -0.57 4.68
CA GLY A 59 13.50 0.58 5.16
C GLY A 59 12.65 1.84 5.42
N VAL A 60 11.32 1.67 5.46
CA VAL A 60 10.36 2.73 5.84
C VAL A 60 10.54 3.07 7.31
N GLN A 61 10.92 4.32 7.61
CA GLN A 61 11.12 4.81 8.99
C GLN A 61 9.92 5.61 9.50
N LYS A 62 9.17 6.24 8.60
CA LYS A 62 7.94 6.99 8.90
C LYS A 62 6.83 6.59 7.95
N GLN A 63 5.57 6.75 8.36
CA GLN A 63 4.44 6.29 7.56
C GLN A 63 4.40 6.92 6.15
N SER A 64 4.83 8.18 5.99
CA SER A 64 4.91 8.83 4.68
C SER A 64 5.95 8.22 3.74
N ASP A 65 6.98 7.55 4.26
CA ASP A 65 7.97 6.82 3.45
C ASP A 65 7.32 5.66 2.69
N PHE A 66 6.21 5.11 3.20
CA PHE A 66 5.45 4.09 2.49
C PHE A 66 4.93 4.62 1.15
N ILE A 67 4.41 5.85 1.14
CA ILE A 67 3.99 6.51 -0.09
C ILE A 67 5.20 6.80 -0.97
N GLN A 68 6.29 7.32 -0.42
CA GLN A 68 7.51 7.57 -1.20
C GLN A 68 8.07 6.30 -1.86
N TYR A 69 8.01 5.16 -1.17
CA TYR A 69 8.34 3.85 -1.71
C TYR A 69 7.41 3.48 -2.87
N SER A 70 6.09 3.60 -2.67
CA SER A 70 5.12 3.33 -3.74
C SER A 70 5.25 4.28 -4.94
N CYS A 71 5.74 5.50 -4.73
CA CYS A 71 6.09 6.47 -5.77
C CYS A 71 7.44 6.20 -6.47
N GLY A 72 8.18 5.16 -6.05
CA GLY A 72 9.51 4.82 -6.57
C GLY A 72 10.63 5.80 -6.15
N LYS A 73 10.37 6.69 -5.19
CA LYS A 73 11.36 7.64 -4.64
C LYS A 73 12.27 6.98 -3.62
N LEU A 74 11.74 6.00 -2.88
CA LEU A 74 12.54 5.07 -2.09
C LEU A 74 12.64 3.75 -2.85
N ARG A 75 13.82 3.14 -2.78
CA ARG A 75 14.10 1.83 -3.39
C ARG A 75 14.56 0.87 -2.32
N ALA A 76 13.87 -0.25 -2.20
CA ALA A 76 14.30 -1.36 -1.39
C ALA A 76 15.24 -2.26 -2.21
N THR A 77 16.09 -3.01 -1.53
CA THR A 77 16.83 -4.11 -2.16
C THR A 77 15.88 -5.28 -2.45
N SER A 78 16.23 -6.15 -3.39
CA SER A 78 15.43 -7.35 -3.66
C SER A 78 15.26 -8.26 -2.44
N GLU A 79 16.22 -8.24 -1.51
CA GLU A 79 16.11 -8.95 -0.23
C GLU A 79 15.03 -8.35 0.66
N GLN A 80 15.00 -7.02 0.79
CA GLN A 80 13.99 -6.29 1.55
C GLN A 80 12.58 -6.49 0.97
N GLU A 81 12.44 -6.45 -0.35
CA GLU A 81 11.17 -6.75 -1.04
C GLU A 81 10.70 -8.18 -0.77
N SER A 82 11.62 -9.15 -0.78
CA SER A 82 11.32 -10.54 -0.47
C SER A 82 10.86 -10.71 0.99
N GLN A 83 11.55 -10.06 1.93
CA GLN A 83 11.15 -10.06 3.35
C GLN A 83 9.78 -9.42 3.56
N TYR A 84 9.51 -8.30 2.87
CA TYR A 84 8.21 -7.65 2.88
C TYR A 84 7.10 -8.58 2.37
N GLY A 85 7.28 -9.21 1.20
CA GLY A 85 6.32 -10.15 0.65
C GLY A 85 6.09 -11.38 1.55
N SER A 86 7.15 -11.88 2.18
CA SER A 86 7.04 -12.96 3.17
C SER A 86 6.24 -12.53 4.40
N CYS A 87 6.45 -11.29 4.88
CA CYS A 87 5.66 -10.74 5.98
C CYS A 87 4.18 -10.60 5.61
N LEU A 88 3.86 -10.05 4.43
CA LEU A 88 2.48 -9.89 3.97
C LEU A 88 1.76 -11.24 3.90
N SER A 89 2.36 -12.23 3.25
CA SER A 89 1.74 -13.56 3.06
C SER A 89 1.49 -14.31 4.38
N ARG A 90 2.26 -14.05 5.43
CA ARG A 90 2.05 -14.64 6.76
C ARG A 90 0.98 -13.91 7.58
N ASN A 91 0.77 -12.62 7.33
CA ASN A 91 -0.02 -11.76 8.22
C ASN A 91 -1.37 -11.33 7.63
N ILE A 92 -1.49 -11.27 6.30
CA ILE A 92 -2.71 -10.85 5.61
C ILE A 92 -3.38 -12.09 5.01
N ASP A 93 -4.47 -12.50 5.63
CA ASP A 93 -5.32 -13.57 5.12
C ASP A 93 -6.22 -13.00 3.99
N PRO A 94 -6.45 -13.74 2.89
CA PRO A 94 -7.36 -13.30 1.83
C PRO A 94 -8.78 -12.94 2.32
N SER A 95 -9.27 -13.55 3.40
CA SER A 95 -10.58 -13.27 3.98
C SER A 95 -10.72 -11.89 4.62
N ILE A 96 -9.60 -11.25 4.98
CA ILE A 96 -9.56 -9.87 5.51
C ILE A 96 -9.09 -8.84 4.47
N ALA A 97 -8.72 -9.31 3.27
CA ALA A 97 -8.36 -8.45 2.16
C ALA A 97 -9.64 -8.01 1.43
N LEU A 98 -9.65 -6.75 0.97
CA LEU A 98 -10.72 -6.27 0.11
C LEU A 98 -10.58 -6.89 -1.29
N SER A 99 -11.70 -6.99 -2.00
CA SER A 99 -11.66 -7.25 -3.44
C SER A 99 -10.89 -6.13 -4.13
N GLU A 100 -10.35 -6.39 -5.33
CA GLU A 100 -9.62 -5.38 -6.10
C GLU A 100 -10.47 -4.13 -6.37
N GLU A 101 -11.76 -4.32 -6.70
CA GLU A 101 -12.71 -3.23 -6.93
C GLU A 101 -12.97 -2.40 -5.67
N ASP A 102 -13.20 -3.05 -4.53
CA ASP A 102 -13.43 -2.37 -3.26
C ASP A 102 -12.17 -1.65 -2.77
N LEU A 103 -11.01 -2.27 -2.94
CA LEU A 103 -9.72 -1.66 -2.61
C LEU A 103 -9.49 -0.41 -3.47
N SER A 104 -9.74 -0.49 -4.78
CA SER A 104 -9.63 0.65 -5.69
C SER A 104 -10.53 1.81 -5.26
N ARG A 105 -11.80 1.53 -4.92
CA ARG A 105 -12.74 2.53 -4.41
C ARG A 105 -12.27 3.17 -3.09
N VAL A 106 -11.70 2.38 -2.18
CA VAL A 106 -11.14 2.90 -0.92
C VAL A 106 -9.93 3.79 -1.17
N VAL A 107 -9.01 3.36 -2.03
CA VAL A 107 -7.81 4.14 -2.41
C VAL A 107 -8.21 5.47 -3.01
N GLU A 108 -9.12 5.47 -3.99
CA GLU A 108 -9.57 6.68 -4.65
C GLU A 108 -10.30 7.62 -3.69
N SER A 109 -11.25 7.10 -2.91
CA SER A 109 -11.98 7.89 -1.91
C SER A 109 -11.05 8.53 -0.88
N CYS A 110 -10.05 7.79 -0.40
CA CYS A 110 -9.08 8.32 0.56
C CYS A 110 -8.14 9.36 -0.07
N ARG A 111 -7.75 9.16 -1.33
CA ARG A 111 -6.94 10.11 -2.09
C ARG A 111 -7.67 11.43 -2.30
N GLU A 112 -8.91 11.37 -2.80
CA GLU A 112 -9.75 12.57 -3.00
C GLU A 112 -9.99 13.31 -1.69
N SER A 113 -10.32 12.57 -0.62
CA SER A 113 -10.55 13.18 0.70
C SER A 113 -9.30 13.92 1.19
N ALA A 114 -8.12 13.29 1.09
CA ALA A 114 -6.88 13.89 1.54
C ALA A 114 -6.50 15.15 0.74
N LEU A 115 -6.63 15.10 -0.59
CA LEU A 115 -6.27 16.22 -1.47
C LEU A 115 -7.23 17.41 -1.37
N ASN A 116 -8.51 17.17 -1.06
CA ASN A 116 -9.54 18.20 -0.96
C ASN A 116 -9.77 18.73 0.47
N SER A 117 -9.03 18.23 1.47
CA SER A 117 -9.14 18.69 2.87
C SER A 117 -8.30 19.94 3.19
N GLN A 118 -7.76 20.61 2.17
CA GLN A 118 -6.98 21.85 2.30
C GLN A 118 -7.86 23.11 2.22
#